data_AF-A0A136KMD2-F1
#
_entry.id   AF-A0A136KMD2-F1
#
_cell.length_a   1.000
_cell.length_b   1.000
_cell.length_c   1.000
_cell.angle_alpha   90.00
_cell.angle_beta   90.00
_cell.angle_gamma   90.00
#
_symmetry.space_group_name_H-M   'P 1'
#
loop_
_entity.id
_entity.type
_entity.pdbx_description
1 polymer ?
#
loop_
_entity_poly.entity_id
_entity_poly.type
_entity_poly.pdbx_seq_one_letter_code
_entity_poly.pdbx_strand_id
1 'polypeptide(L)'
;MVLESETDFVAKNDDFVALAEQLAKAFLASDPGSDPNAVAVDGKTAGAWVEEAIGKIRENIRIGDAVRFSADSPVSVYVHHDKTKAALVGMKGDNPALQEIGRKIAIQCVAFPPDVIRRADLSQEMLDREIETETQRALNEGKPENIARNIAQGRVNKEYVKRVVLLEQDFYADASKTVSTYLAEQVKEGGSAEVVAFRHLAVGKT
;
A
#
# COMPACT_ATOMS: atom_id res chain seq x y z
N MET A 1 2.70 9.32 4.33
CA MET A 1 3.03 9.22 5.76
C MET A 1 1.81 8.66 6.50
N VAL A 2 2.04 7.96 7.59
CA VAL A 2 1.10 7.53 8.62
C VAL A 2 1.51 8.23 9.92
N LEU A 3 0.63 9.09 10.44
CA LEU A 3 0.75 9.65 11.79
C LEU A 3 -0.27 8.92 12.66
N GLU A 4 0.16 8.40 13.80
CA GLU A 4 -0.66 7.58 14.68
C GLU A 4 -0.92 8.28 16.01
N SER A 5 -2.10 8.03 16.55
CA SER A 5 -2.53 8.36 17.92
C SER A 5 -3.16 7.10 18.55
N GLU A 6 -3.38 7.10 19.85
CA GLU A 6 -3.98 5.98 20.59
C GLU A 6 -5.50 5.90 20.36
N THR A 7 -6.15 7.05 20.08
CA THR A 7 -7.60 7.16 19.94
C THR A 7 -8.03 7.80 18.61
N ASP A 8 -9.18 7.38 18.11
CA ASP A 8 -9.76 7.96 16.89
C ASP A 8 -10.30 9.39 17.12
N PHE A 9 -10.59 9.76 18.36
CA PHE A 9 -10.95 11.12 18.76
C PHE A 9 -9.80 12.10 18.50
N VAL A 10 -8.57 11.74 18.89
CA VAL A 10 -7.38 12.56 18.62
C VAL A 10 -7.05 12.60 17.13
N ALA A 11 -7.15 11.48 16.41
CA ALA A 11 -6.90 11.44 14.97
C ALA A 11 -7.79 12.38 14.13
N LYS A 12 -8.92 12.82 14.70
CA LYS A 12 -9.89 13.75 14.08
C LYS A 12 -9.76 15.19 14.59
N ASN A 13 -8.92 15.45 15.59
CA ASN A 13 -8.73 16.78 16.17
C ASN A 13 -7.92 17.69 15.23
N ASP A 14 -8.27 18.98 15.20
CA ASP A 14 -7.63 19.97 14.31
C ASP A 14 -6.12 20.11 14.54
N ASP A 15 -5.64 20.01 15.78
CA ASP A 15 -4.21 20.09 16.10
C ASP A 15 -3.45 18.88 15.55
N PHE A 16 -4.04 17.68 15.63
CA PHE A 16 -3.46 16.46 15.08
C PHE A 16 -3.42 16.53 13.54
N VAL A 17 -4.51 16.98 12.91
CA VAL A 17 -4.58 17.14 11.45
C VAL A 17 -3.56 18.19 10.98
N ALA A 18 -3.44 19.32 11.69
CA ALA A 18 -2.46 20.35 11.38
C ALA A 18 -1.02 19.83 11.47
N LEU A 19 -0.70 19.05 12.52
CA LEU A 19 0.60 18.38 12.63
C LEU A 19 0.84 17.44 11.45
N ALA A 20 -0.15 16.61 11.09
CA ALA A 20 -0.02 15.67 9.98
C ALA A 20 0.26 16.38 8.65
N GLU A 21 -0.42 17.50 8.38
CA GLU A 21 -0.19 18.32 7.19
C GLU A 21 1.19 19.00 7.20
N GLN A 22 1.62 19.49 8.35
CA GLN A 22 2.94 20.10 8.52
C GLN A 22 4.06 19.09 8.24
N LEU A 23 3.96 17.89 8.83
CA LEU A 23 4.90 16.80 8.60
C LEU A 23 4.90 16.34 7.14
N ALA A 24 3.71 16.19 6.53
CA ALA A 24 3.60 15.80 5.13
C ALA A 24 4.28 16.82 4.19
N LYS A 25 4.14 18.12 4.46
CA LYS A 25 4.84 19.18 3.71
C LYS A 25 6.35 19.10 3.89
N ALA A 26 6.81 18.88 5.13
CA ALA A 26 8.24 18.74 5.41
C ALA A 26 8.86 17.54 4.69
N PHE A 27 8.18 16.39 4.71
CA PHE A 27 8.65 15.17 4.04
C PHE A 27 8.60 15.27 2.52
N LEU A 28 7.66 16.04 1.97
CA LEU A 28 7.65 16.34 0.54
C LEU A 28 8.84 17.23 0.14
N ALA A 29 9.23 18.17 0.99
CA ALA A 29 10.37 19.05 0.74
C ALA A 29 11.73 18.35 0.90
N SER A 30 11.92 17.63 2.01
CA SER A 30 13.24 17.17 2.45
C SER A 30 13.47 15.65 2.39
N ASP A 31 12.46 14.87 1.97
CA ASP A 31 12.45 13.40 2.01
C ASP A 31 12.50 12.83 3.46
N PRO A 32 11.57 11.95 3.87
CA PRO A 32 11.59 11.35 5.20
C PRO A 32 12.79 10.42 5.46
N GLY A 33 13.43 9.89 4.42
CA GLY A 33 14.52 8.93 4.57
C GLY A 33 14.15 7.72 5.45
N SER A 34 15.13 7.15 6.13
CA SER A 34 14.94 6.03 7.06
C SER A 34 14.58 6.46 8.49
N ASP A 35 14.82 7.72 8.85
CA ASP A 35 14.43 8.29 10.14
C ASP A 35 13.62 9.57 9.93
N PRO A 36 12.29 9.45 9.81
CA PRO A 36 11.41 10.58 9.60
C PRO A 36 11.46 11.60 10.76
N ASN A 37 11.81 11.19 11.98
CA ASN A 37 11.85 12.09 13.13
C ASN A 37 13.03 13.08 13.03
N ALA A 38 14.11 12.69 12.36
CA ALA A 38 15.31 13.52 12.20
C ALA A 38 15.17 14.59 11.11
N VAL A 39 14.15 14.53 10.25
CA VAL A 39 13.93 15.54 9.21
C VAL A 39 13.73 16.89 9.84
N ALA A 40 14.57 17.85 9.46
CA ALA A 40 14.50 19.22 9.94
C ALA A 40 14.02 20.18 8.84
N VAL A 41 13.06 21.03 9.18
CA VAL A 41 12.60 22.13 8.34
C VAL A 41 12.49 23.38 9.23
N ASP A 42 12.98 24.51 8.73
CA ASP A 42 13.00 25.79 9.45
C ASP A 42 13.61 25.71 10.87
N GLY A 43 14.69 24.92 11.00
CA GLY A 43 15.45 24.80 12.25
C GLY A 43 14.83 23.88 13.30
N LYS A 44 13.77 23.14 12.97
CA LYS A 44 13.10 22.23 13.90
C LYS A 44 12.83 20.87 13.28
N THR A 45 13.01 19.82 14.07
CA THR A 45 12.82 18.44 13.61
C THR A 45 11.35 18.03 13.66
N ALA A 46 10.98 17.10 12.78
CA ALA A 46 9.69 16.43 12.82
C ALA A 46 9.42 15.79 14.20
N GLY A 47 10.43 15.17 14.82
CA GLY A 47 10.33 14.63 16.17
C GLY A 47 10.00 15.68 17.21
N ALA A 48 10.62 16.88 17.14
CA ALA A 48 10.31 17.97 18.06
C ALA A 48 8.88 18.50 17.89
N TRP A 49 8.35 18.55 16.66
CA TRP A 49 6.93 18.90 16.45
C TRP A 49 5.98 17.85 17.04
N VAL A 50 6.33 16.57 16.92
CA VAL A 50 5.56 15.48 17.53
C VAL A 50 5.57 15.59 19.06
N GLU A 51 6.74 15.82 19.69
CA GLU A 51 6.86 16.00 21.14
C GLU A 51 6.02 17.17 21.67
N GLU A 52 6.01 18.29 20.97
CA GLU A 52 5.16 19.43 21.33
C GLU A 52 3.67 19.12 21.22
N ALA A 53 3.28 18.41 20.16
CA ALA A 53 1.90 17.98 19.98
C ALA A 53 1.47 17.00 21.08
N ILE A 54 2.33 16.07 21.50
CA ILE A 54 2.07 15.20 22.66
C ILE A 54 1.84 16.05 23.92
N GLY A 55 2.66 17.07 24.16
CA GLY A 55 2.49 17.97 25.30
C GLY A 55 1.16 18.75 25.28
N LYS A 56 0.68 19.13 24.09
CA LYS A 56 -0.57 19.87 23.89
C LYS A 56 -1.80 18.96 23.96
N ILE A 57 -1.77 17.85 23.24
CA ILE A 57 -2.90 16.92 23.05
C ILE A 57 -3.05 15.98 24.26
N ARG A 58 -1.96 15.73 25.00
CA ARG A 58 -1.90 14.81 26.15
C ARG A 58 -2.19 13.35 25.78
N GLU A 59 -1.80 12.94 24.58
CA GLU A 59 -1.88 11.56 24.09
C GLU A 59 -0.57 11.21 23.37
N ASN A 60 -0.22 9.92 23.35
CA ASN A 60 0.95 9.46 22.60
C ASN A 60 0.69 9.61 21.09
N ILE A 61 1.65 10.22 20.39
CA ILE A 61 1.61 10.43 18.93
C ILE A 61 2.93 9.96 18.36
N ARG A 62 2.90 9.27 17.22
CA ARG A 62 4.13 8.84 16.54
C ARG A 62 4.00 8.86 15.03
N ILE A 63 5.11 9.10 14.36
CA ILE A 63 5.21 8.85 12.91
C ILE A 63 5.41 7.34 12.73
N GLY A 64 4.38 6.65 12.24
CA GLY A 64 4.41 5.20 12.06
C GLY A 64 5.12 4.78 10.77
N ASP A 65 4.86 5.48 9.67
CA ASP A 65 5.50 5.23 8.37
C ASP A 65 5.61 6.56 7.61
N ALA A 66 6.70 6.78 6.90
CA ALA A 66 6.85 7.93 6.01
C ALA A 66 7.71 7.55 4.82
N VAL A 67 7.23 7.91 3.64
CA VAL A 67 7.89 7.62 2.38
C VAL A 67 7.59 8.74 1.40
N ARG A 68 8.63 9.18 0.69
CA ARG A 68 8.47 10.00 -0.50
C ARG A 68 8.32 9.06 -1.69
N PHE A 69 7.23 9.24 -2.44
CA PHE A 69 6.92 8.42 -3.60
C PHE A 69 7.03 9.27 -4.86
N SER A 70 7.81 8.81 -5.82
CA SER A 70 8.01 9.45 -7.11
C SER A 70 7.90 8.43 -8.23
N ALA A 71 7.36 8.86 -9.36
CA ALA A 71 7.34 8.11 -10.61
C ALA A 71 7.56 9.09 -11.77
N ASP A 72 8.10 8.60 -12.88
CA ASP A 72 8.35 9.41 -14.10
C ASP A 72 7.04 9.87 -14.79
N SER A 73 5.89 9.42 -14.31
CA SER A 73 4.58 9.77 -14.84
C SER A 73 3.58 9.95 -13.68
N PRO A 74 2.31 10.32 -13.92
CA PRO A 74 1.44 10.80 -12.85
C PRO A 74 1.31 9.80 -11.70
N VAL A 75 1.54 10.31 -10.48
CA VAL A 75 1.24 9.62 -9.25
C VAL A 75 -0.23 9.84 -8.92
N SER A 76 -1.00 8.75 -8.92
CA SER A 76 -2.38 8.74 -8.45
C SER A 76 -2.42 8.37 -6.97
N VAL A 77 -3.26 9.07 -6.19
CA VAL A 77 -3.36 8.85 -4.75
C VAL A 77 -4.82 8.62 -4.38
N TYR A 78 -5.05 7.66 -3.49
CA TYR A 78 -6.34 7.48 -2.82
C TYR A 78 -6.12 7.34 -1.33
N VAL A 79 -6.80 8.19 -0.54
CA VAL A 79 -6.89 8.07 0.91
C VAL A 79 -8.31 7.59 1.21
N HIS A 80 -8.44 6.51 1.97
CA HIS A 80 -9.75 5.99 2.34
C HIS A 80 -10.50 7.01 3.20
N HIS A 81 -11.83 6.97 3.15
CA HIS A 81 -12.69 7.98 3.79
C HIS A 81 -12.47 8.09 5.31
N ASP A 82 -12.08 7.00 5.96
CA ASP A 82 -11.76 6.96 7.40
C ASP A 82 -10.32 7.39 7.74
N LYS A 83 -9.52 7.74 6.72
CA LYS A 83 -8.11 8.16 6.80
C LYS A 83 -7.16 7.11 7.38
N THR A 84 -7.59 5.86 7.56
CA THR A 84 -6.75 4.79 8.15
C THR A 84 -5.85 4.10 7.12
N LYS A 85 -6.19 4.22 5.83
CA LYS A 85 -5.47 3.59 4.72
C LYS A 85 -5.30 4.55 3.56
N ALA A 86 -4.19 4.42 2.84
CA ALA A 86 -3.97 5.13 1.59
C ALA A 86 -3.13 4.30 0.64
N ALA A 87 -3.24 4.58 -0.65
CA ALA A 87 -2.32 4.07 -1.64
C ALA A 87 -1.88 5.17 -2.61
N LEU A 88 -0.62 5.07 -3.04
CA LEU A 88 -0.02 5.84 -4.12
C LEU A 88 0.30 4.87 -5.26
N VAL A 89 0.02 5.26 -6.49
CA VAL A 89 0.25 4.44 -7.68
C VAL A 89 0.93 5.29 -8.74
N GLY A 90 2.13 4.87 -9.14
CA GLY A 90 2.83 5.42 -10.29
C GLY A 90 2.31 4.75 -11.55
N MET A 91 1.76 5.56 -12.46
CA MET A 91 1.34 5.10 -13.78
C MET A 91 2.42 5.41 -14.81
N LYS A 92 2.38 4.76 -15.97
CA LYS A 92 3.13 5.10 -17.18
C LYS A 92 2.23 4.93 -18.40
N GLY A 93 2.33 5.86 -19.34
CA GLY A 93 1.61 5.80 -20.61
C GLY A 93 1.02 7.15 -21.03
N ASP A 94 0.20 7.11 -22.06
CA ASP A 94 -0.38 8.27 -22.76
C ASP A 94 -1.91 8.19 -22.92
N ASN A 95 -2.56 7.23 -22.25
CA ASN A 95 -4.02 7.17 -22.20
C ASN A 95 -4.59 8.48 -21.61
N PRO A 96 -5.59 9.12 -22.25
CA PRO A 96 -6.15 10.39 -21.78
C PRO A 96 -6.81 10.31 -20.41
N ALA A 97 -7.22 9.11 -19.98
CA ALA A 97 -7.78 8.82 -18.67
C ALA A 97 -6.75 8.26 -17.66
N LEU A 98 -5.44 8.35 -17.94
CA LEU A 98 -4.38 7.71 -17.11
C LEU A 98 -4.48 8.06 -15.61
N GLN A 99 -4.81 9.31 -15.28
CA GLN A 99 -5.01 9.74 -13.89
C GLN A 99 -6.20 9.04 -13.21
N GLU A 100 -7.33 8.90 -13.91
CA GLU A 100 -8.52 8.24 -13.36
C GLU A 100 -8.33 6.73 -13.27
N ILE A 101 -7.66 6.14 -14.26
CA ILE A 101 -7.23 4.73 -14.21
C ILE A 101 -6.34 4.51 -12.98
N GLY A 102 -5.30 5.33 -12.81
CA GLY A 102 -4.40 5.25 -11.66
C GLY A 102 -5.12 5.43 -10.33
N ARG A 103 -6.13 6.31 -10.25
CA ARG A 103 -6.97 6.49 -9.06
C ARG A 103 -7.77 5.23 -8.73
N LYS A 104 -8.35 4.57 -9.74
CA LYS A 104 -9.06 3.28 -9.56
C LYS A 104 -8.10 2.17 -9.11
N ILE A 105 -6.88 2.14 -9.64
CA ILE A 105 -5.84 1.22 -9.14
C ILE A 105 -5.43 1.57 -7.70
N ALA A 106 -5.36 2.84 -7.32
CA ALA A 106 -5.08 3.22 -5.93
C ALA A 106 -6.20 2.74 -4.97
N ILE A 107 -7.47 2.81 -5.41
CA ILE A 107 -8.60 2.22 -4.66
C ILE A 107 -8.44 0.70 -4.55
N GLN A 108 -8.10 0.01 -5.64
CA GLN A 108 -7.79 -1.42 -5.63
C GLN A 108 -6.73 -1.74 -4.59
N CYS A 109 -5.60 -1.03 -4.59
CA CYS A 109 -4.50 -1.26 -3.65
C CYS A 109 -4.88 -0.98 -2.19
N VAL A 110 -5.83 -0.09 -1.91
CA VAL A 110 -6.36 0.12 -0.56
C VAL A 110 -7.30 -1.02 -0.12
N ALA A 111 -8.15 -1.49 -1.04
CA ALA A 111 -9.12 -2.56 -0.75
C ALA A 111 -8.44 -3.94 -0.63
N PHE A 112 -7.49 -4.22 -1.52
CA PHE A 112 -6.76 -5.47 -1.65
C PHE A 112 -5.26 -5.19 -1.77
N PRO A 113 -4.55 -4.91 -0.66
CA PRO A 113 -3.14 -4.53 -0.72
C PRO A 113 -2.29 -5.64 -1.34
N PRO A 114 -1.69 -5.41 -2.53
CA PRO A 114 -0.78 -6.37 -3.13
C PRO A 114 0.61 -6.24 -2.50
N ASP A 115 1.44 -7.26 -2.66
CA ASP A 115 2.87 -7.21 -2.32
C ASP A 115 3.71 -6.84 -3.55
N VAL A 116 3.27 -7.25 -4.75
CA VAL A 116 3.98 -7.00 -6.01
C VAL A 116 3.02 -6.65 -7.15
N ILE A 117 3.53 -6.05 -8.23
CA ILE A 117 2.69 -5.65 -9.37
C ILE A 117 2.35 -6.86 -10.24
N ARG A 118 3.36 -7.59 -10.71
CA ARG A 118 3.23 -8.69 -11.67
C ARG A 118 3.88 -9.97 -11.15
N ARG A 119 3.49 -11.12 -11.70
CA ARG A 119 4.01 -12.44 -11.27
C ARG A 119 5.54 -12.53 -11.31
N ALA A 120 6.17 -11.87 -12.29
CA ALA A 120 7.62 -11.85 -12.45
C ALA A 120 8.36 -11.15 -11.29
N ASP A 121 7.65 -10.34 -10.51
CA ASP A 121 8.20 -9.64 -9.34
C ASP A 121 8.15 -10.52 -8.07
N LEU A 122 7.51 -11.70 -8.11
CA LEU A 122 7.48 -12.62 -6.97
C LEU A 122 8.86 -13.25 -6.76
N SER A 123 9.40 -13.11 -5.55
CA SER A 123 10.63 -13.80 -5.17
C SER A 123 10.35 -15.27 -4.88
N GLN A 124 11.35 -16.12 -5.13
CA GLN A 124 11.27 -17.53 -4.74
C GLN A 124 11.09 -17.69 -3.22
N GLU A 125 11.68 -16.81 -2.42
CA GLU A 125 11.51 -16.81 -0.96
C GLU A 125 10.04 -16.60 -0.54
N MET A 126 9.33 -15.67 -1.19
CA MET A 126 7.90 -15.45 -0.93
C MET A 126 7.07 -16.69 -1.25
N LEU A 127 7.39 -17.36 -2.36
CA LEU A 127 6.69 -18.58 -2.78
C LEU A 127 6.99 -19.74 -1.82
N ASP A 128 8.26 -19.96 -1.49
CA ASP A 128 8.68 -21.06 -0.61
C ASP A 128 8.09 -20.92 0.79
N ARG A 129 8.10 -19.71 1.35
CA ARG A 129 7.49 -19.43 2.67
C ARG A 129 5.99 -19.73 2.69
N GLU A 130 5.26 -19.34 1.65
CA GLU A 130 3.83 -19.63 1.57
C GLU A 130 3.57 -21.13 1.31
N ILE A 131 4.38 -21.79 0.47
CA ILE A 131 4.28 -23.24 0.24
C ILE A 131 4.48 -24.00 1.54
N GLU A 132 5.46 -23.62 2.37
CA GLU A 132 5.68 -24.23 3.68
C GLU A 132 4.48 -24.03 4.61
N THR A 133 3.97 -22.80 4.67
CA THR A 133 2.78 -22.45 5.47
C THR A 133 1.55 -23.29 5.06
N GLU A 134 1.25 -23.36 3.78
CA GLU A 134 0.12 -24.13 3.25
C GLU A 134 0.34 -25.65 3.31
N THR A 135 1.60 -26.12 3.25
CA THR A 135 1.93 -27.53 3.49
C THR A 135 1.60 -27.89 4.93
N GLN A 136 2.02 -27.06 5.89
CA GLN A 136 1.75 -27.32 7.29
C GLN A 136 0.25 -27.28 7.61
N ARG A 137 -0.50 -26.36 6.96
CA ARG A 137 -1.96 -26.34 7.03
C ARG A 137 -2.57 -27.65 6.52
N ALA A 138 -2.16 -28.16 5.36
CA ALA A 138 -2.68 -29.41 4.81
C ALA A 138 -2.30 -30.64 5.67
N LEU A 139 -1.11 -30.66 6.28
CA LEU A 139 -0.71 -31.68 7.26
C LEU A 139 -1.63 -31.67 8.49
N ASN A 140 -1.95 -30.48 9.02
CA ASN A 140 -2.87 -30.33 10.15
C ASN A 140 -4.32 -30.76 9.78
N GLU A 141 -4.69 -30.68 8.51
CA GLU A 141 -5.94 -31.23 7.95
C GLU A 141 -5.89 -32.77 7.74
N GLY A 142 -4.80 -33.44 8.17
CA GLY A 142 -4.64 -34.89 8.12
C GLY A 142 -4.19 -35.45 6.77
N LYS A 143 -3.65 -34.62 5.87
CA LYS A 143 -3.15 -35.07 4.57
C LYS A 143 -1.75 -35.69 4.71
N PRO A 144 -1.43 -36.77 3.97
CA PRO A 144 -0.05 -37.28 3.88
C PRO A 144 0.90 -36.22 3.30
N GLU A 145 2.17 -36.25 3.67
CA GLU A 145 3.17 -35.22 3.33
C GLU A 145 3.29 -34.92 1.83
N ASN A 146 3.37 -35.95 1.00
CA ASN A 146 3.44 -35.80 -0.45
C ASN A 146 2.16 -35.19 -1.05
N ILE A 147 0.99 -35.49 -0.46
CA ILE A 147 -0.29 -34.90 -0.87
C ILE A 147 -0.41 -33.46 -0.36
N ALA A 148 0.04 -33.20 0.87
CA ALA A 148 0.03 -31.88 1.49
C ALA A 148 0.84 -30.88 0.66
N ARG A 149 2.06 -31.25 0.24
CA ARG A 149 2.90 -30.38 -0.58
C ARG A 149 2.29 -30.08 -1.95
N ASN A 150 1.68 -31.07 -2.60
CA ASN A 150 0.99 -30.87 -3.88
C ASN A 150 -0.25 -29.97 -3.74
N ILE A 151 -1.02 -30.13 -2.66
CA ILE A 151 -2.14 -29.25 -2.33
C ILE A 151 -1.65 -27.81 -2.10
N ALA A 152 -0.59 -27.64 -1.31
CA ALA A 152 0.01 -26.35 -1.02
C ALA A 152 0.44 -25.64 -2.30
N GLN A 153 1.16 -26.32 -3.20
CA GLN A 153 1.55 -25.75 -4.48
C GLN A 153 0.34 -25.29 -5.31
N GLY A 154 -0.74 -26.08 -5.31
CA GLY A 154 -1.99 -25.72 -5.98
C GLY A 154 -2.66 -24.48 -5.39
N ARG A 155 -2.72 -24.39 -4.05
CA ARG A 155 -3.27 -23.22 -3.33
C ARG A 155 -2.43 -21.98 -3.56
N VAL A 156 -1.10 -22.09 -3.48
CA VAL A 156 -0.19 -20.97 -3.74
C VAL A 156 -0.37 -20.44 -5.16
N ASN A 157 -0.38 -21.32 -6.16
CA ASN A 157 -0.51 -20.91 -7.56
C ASN A 157 -1.85 -20.24 -7.90
N LYS A 158 -2.93 -20.57 -7.16
CA LYS A 158 -4.29 -20.07 -7.42
C LYS A 158 -4.71 -18.93 -6.50
N GLU A 159 -4.52 -19.07 -5.21
CA GLU A 159 -5.06 -18.19 -4.17
C GLU A 159 -4.02 -17.17 -3.73
N TYR A 160 -2.80 -17.62 -3.40
CA TYR A 160 -1.75 -16.71 -2.95
C TYR A 160 -1.38 -15.71 -4.03
N VAL A 161 -1.12 -16.19 -5.26
CA VAL A 161 -0.78 -15.29 -6.38
C VAL A 161 -1.89 -14.27 -6.65
N LYS A 162 -3.17 -14.69 -6.62
CA LYS A 162 -4.31 -13.77 -6.77
C LYS A 162 -4.41 -12.75 -5.64
N ARG A 163 -3.89 -13.06 -4.45
CA ARG A 163 -3.89 -12.16 -3.29
C ARG A 163 -2.76 -11.13 -3.37
N VAL A 164 -1.55 -11.58 -3.69
CA VAL A 164 -0.34 -10.75 -3.53
C VAL A 164 0.14 -10.06 -4.82
N VAL A 165 -0.34 -10.50 -6.00
CA VAL A 165 0.02 -9.89 -7.29
C VAL A 165 -1.10 -8.99 -7.78
N LEU A 166 -0.86 -7.68 -7.83
CA LEU A 166 -1.87 -6.68 -8.22
C LEU A 166 -2.58 -7.04 -9.52
N LEU A 167 -1.83 -7.37 -10.57
CA LEU A 167 -2.40 -7.64 -11.89
C LEU A 167 -3.26 -8.92 -11.96
N GLU A 168 -3.12 -9.81 -10.98
CA GLU A 168 -3.85 -11.09 -10.89
C GLU A 168 -5.07 -11.00 -9.98
N GLN A 169 -5.18 -9.94 -9.18
CA GLN A 169 -6.33 -9.70 -8.32
C GLN A 169 -7.59 -9.49 -9.15
N ASP A 170 -8.71 -9.98 -8.61
CA ASP A 170 -10.04 -9.61 -9.11
C ASP A 170 -10.26 -8.10 -8.87
N PHE A 171 -10.84 -7.41 -9.84
CA PHE A 171 -10.96 -5.95 -9.80
C PHE A 171 -12.10 -5.51 -8.86
N TYR A 172 -11.83 -4.55 -7.96
CA TYR A 172 -12.74 -4.18 -6.88
C TYR A 172 -14.12 -3.74 -7.35
N ALA A 173 -14.20 -3.08 -8.52
CA ALA A 173 -15.45 -2.59 -9.07
C ALA A 173 -16.20 -3.65 -9.89
N ASP A 174 -15.52 -4.72 -10.31
CA ASP A 174 -16.08 -5.80 -11.11
C ASP A 174 -15.21 -7.05 -10.96
N ALA A 175 -15.60 -7.91 -10.01
CA ALA A 175 -14.85 -9.12 -9.68
C ALA A 175 -14.92 -10.20 -10.78
N SER A 176 -15.64 -9.99 -11.88
CA SER A 176 -15.65 -10.92 -13.02
C SER A 176 -14.37 -10.87 -13.85
N LYS A 177 -13.55 -9.83 -13.65
CA LYS A 177 -12.29 -9.60 -14.37
C LYS A 177 -11.15 -9.25 -13.42
N THR A 178 -9.92 -9.47 -13.88
CA THR A 178 -8.73 -9.09 -13.11
C THR A 178 -8.36 -7.62 -13.36
N VAL A 179 -7.48 -7.08 -12.52
CA VAL A 179 -6.87 -5.77 -12.74
C VAL A 179 -6.16 -5.70 -14.09
N SER A 180 -5.47 -6.78 -14.49
CA SER A 180 -4.83 -6.85 -15.82
C SER A 180 -5.86 -6.74 -16.96
N THR A 181 -6.99 -7.46 -16.85
CA THR A 181 -8.07 -7.37 -17.84
C THR A 181 -8.67 -5.96 -17.88
N TYR A 182 -8.91 -5.33 -16.72
CA TYR A 182 -9.36 -3.95 -16.64
C TYR A 182 -8.39 -2.99 -17.37
N LEU A 183 -7.09 -3.04 -17.08
CA LEU A 183 -6.09 -2.20 -17.76
C LEU A 183 -6.06 -2.44 -19.28
N ALA A 184 -6.15 -3.70 -19.71
CA ALA A 184 -6.18 -4.04 -21.13
C ALA A 184 -7.42 -3.49 -21.85
N GLU A 185 -8.58 -3.43 -21.18
CA GLU A 185 -9.77 -2.78 -21.72
C GLU A 185 -9.58 -1.27 -21.86
N GLN A 186 -8.99 -0.60 -20.87
CA GLN A 186 -8.73 0.84 -20.93
C GLN A 186 -7.75 1.19 -22.06
N VAL A 187 -6.74 0.36 -22.31
CA VAL A 187 -5.81 0.53 -23.44
C VAL A 187 -6.51 0.42 -24.79
N LYS A 188 -7.57 -0.39 -24.92
CA LYS A 188 -8.38 -0.46 -26.16
C LYS A 188 -9.18 0.82 -26.40
N GLU A 189 -9.53 1.55 -25.34
CA GLU A 189 -10.24 2.83 -25.41
C GLU A 189 -9.30 3.99 -25.81
N GLY A 190 -7.97 3.80 -25.72
CA GLY A 190 -6.98 4.69 -26.32
C GLY A 190 -5.67 4.79 -25.52
N GLY A 191 -4.54 4.93 -26.22
CA GLY A 191 -3.23 5.09 -25.61
C GLY A 191 -2.79 3.89 -24.74
N SER A 192 -1.74 4.08 -23.97
CA SER A 192 -1.12 3.10 -23.09
C SER A 192 -1.35 3.43 -21.62
N ALA A 193 -1.47 2.40 -20.77
CA ALA A 193 -1.61 2.53 -19.33
C ALA A 193 -0.95 1.34 -18.63
N GLU A 194 0.10 1.60 -17.87
CA GLU A 194 0.85 0.60 -17.10
C GLU A 194 1.01 1.08 -15.65
N VAL A 195 0.90 0.17 -14.69
CA VAL A 195 1.28 0.40 -13.30
C VAL A 195 2.77 0.09 -13.15
N VAL A 196 3.57 1.08 -12.75
CA VAL A 196 5.04 0.93 -12.62
C VAL A 196 5.52 0.90 -11.18
N ALA A 197 4.76 1.48 -10.26
CA ALA A 197 5.08 1.47 -8.84
C ALA A 197 3.79 1.62 -8.02
N PHE A 198 3.80 1.13 -6.79
CA PHE A 198 2.76 1.45 -5.82
C PHE A 198 3.33 1.53 -4.41
N ARG A 199 2.60 2.19 -3.51
CA ARG A 199 2.83 2.14 -2.08
C ARG A 199 1.50 2.13 -1.36
N HIS A 200 1.30 1.14 -0.48
CA HIS A 200 0.18 1.10 0.43
C HIS A 200 0.63 1.54 1.83
N LEU A 201 -0.16 2.40 2.46
CA LEU A 201 0.02 2.91 3.81
C LEU A 201 -1.21 2.54 4.64
N ALA A 202 -0.99 2.10 5.88
CA ALA A 202 -2.06 1.82 6.83
C ALA A 202 -1.63 2.18 8.26
N VAL A 203 -2.55 2.74 9.02
CA VAL A 203 -2.43 2.89 10.48
C VAL A 203 -2.32 1.50 11.11
N GLY A 204 -1.41 1.34 12.08
CA GLY A 204 -1.26 0.11 12.83
C GLY A 204 -0.56 -1.03 12.08
N LYS A 205 0.03 -0.76 10.89
CA LYS A 205 0.99 -1.69 10.30
C LYS A 205 2.29 -1.63 11.13
N THR A 206 2.66 -2.76 11.72
CA THR A 206 4.00 -3.02 12.29
C THR A 206 4.91 -3.62 11.25
#